data_AF-A0A846BE07-F1
#
_entry.id   AF-A0A846BE07-F1
#
_cell.length_a   1.000
_cell.length_b   1.000
_cell.length_c   1.000
_cell.angle_alpha   90.00
_cell.angle_beta   90.00
_cell.angle_gamma   90.00
#
_symmetry.space_group_name_H-M   'P 1'
#
loop_
_entity.id
_entity.type
_entity.pdbx_description
1 polymer ?
#
loop_
_entity_poly.entity_id
_entity_poly.type
_entity_poly.pdbx_seq_one_letter_code
_entity_poly.pdbx_strand_id
1 'polypeptide(L)'
;LTIDTNWLLIQNGANLFSSTFVEGPGGEMTLNISEFAELSNGSLLFTGSAGMGDAGNLTVKAKQLQVLDGTSLATTPNINSIGRGGDLNVTAELIELRGTPPGSPVPAGLFTVALGTDAAGDLTVNTDELIVAEGAQISATTSGRGAGGTLMVNADVVDISGVSTDGQFVSGLITSSSLVTVPGLPGNAPAGNLIINTRRLSVRDGGQISAATGSGGTAGQLMVNASESVEVVGFATGVAPEVELVSFGIVGDGIVPSAIESNTSGVGDAGDLRIQTGTLMVRDGAEVGVRSTGEGAAGELNVTANSILLDMQGTLSAATVSGAGGNINLTASDIQLRHHSMITTNVANSDSGNIMINADVLVALENSDITANAEQGTGGRVTINAQGIFGIEFREQITPESDITATSELGPEFSGIVEINQLTIDPSTGLVDLPIDVIDTRQLVVASCAGSKDSNFVVTGRGGLPPNPYEVVNSTAGWIDWRSRESEIGNRELPEPSPIVNNQSSVESLHSFSLPRREQQTRKYPLSQEQNNLQSTMAHQIIEAQGWVVHPDGQVELVPYPTNGTIHSGWKQPANCQAQTESG
;
A
#
# COMPACT_ATOMS: atom_id res chain seq x y z
N LEU A 1 -14.32 -28.09 -18.22
CA LEU A 1 -14.09 -28.98 -17.07
C LEU A 1 -14.91 -28.46 -15.89
N THR A 2 -15.59 -29.34 -15.14
CA THR A 2 -16.26 -28.99 -13.88
C THR A 2 -15.80 -29.98 -12.81
N ILE A 3 -15.40 -29.47 -11.65
CA ILE A 3 -15.06 -30.27 -10.46
C ILE A 3 -15.95 -29.79 -9.32
N ASP A 4 -16.79 -30.68 -8.81
CA ASP A 4 -17.63 -30.45 -7.63
C ASP A 4 -17.12 -31.37 -6.49
N THR A 5 -16.66 -30.78 -5.39
CA THR A 5 -16.04 -31.52 -4.27
C THR A 5 -16.19 -30.76 -2.94
N ASN A 6 -15.94 -31.43 -1.82
CA ASN A 6 -15.82 -30.74 -0.52
C ASN A 6 -14.41 -30.17 -0.33
N TRP A 7 -13.40 -30.90 -0.82
CA TRP A 7 -11.98 -30.58 -0.68
C TRP A 7 -11.24 -30.79 -2.01
N LEU A 8 -10.29 -29.90 -2.30
CA LEU A 8 -9.42 -30.00 -3.47
C LEU A 8 -7.97 -29.73 -3.05
N LEU A 9 -7.07 -30.66 -3.38
CA LEU A 9 -5.64 -30.52 -3.15
C LEU A 9 -4.92 -30.70 -4.48
N ILE A 10 -4.16 -29.70 -4.91
CA ILE A 10 -3.37 -29.73 -6.16
C ILE A 10 -1.94 -29.32 -5.80
N GLN A 11 -1.09 -30.32 -5.58
CA GLN A 11 0.21 -30.15 -4.95
C GLN A 11 1.34 -30.76 -5.80
N ASN A 12 2.58 -30.32 -5.54
CA ASN A 12 3.82 -30.93 -6.03
C ASN A 12 3.96 -30.89 -7.56
N GLY A 13 3.74 -29.72 -8.16
CA GLY A 13 3.81 -29.52 -9.61
C GLY A 13 2.66 -30.16 -10.37
N ALA A 14 1.51 -30.37 -9.72
CA ALA A 14 0.33 -30.91 -10.38
C ALA A 14 -0.24 -29.89 -11.38
N ASN A 15 -0.66 -30.38 -12.55
CA ASN A 15 -1.12 -29.55 -13.66
C ASN A 15 -2.58 -29.88 -13.99
N LEU A 16 -3.45 -28.88 -14.02
CA LEU A 16 -4.85 -29.01 -14.46
C LEU A 16 -5.11 -28.01 -15.59
N PHE A 17 -5.30 -28.51 -16.80
CA PHE A 17 -5.48 -27.66 -17.99
C PHE A 17 -6.78 -27.98 -18.74
N SER A 18 -7.38 -26.94 -19.31
CA SER A 18 -8.59 -27.01 -20.13
C SER A 18 -8.36 -26.18 -21.40
N SER A 19 -7.61 -26.76 -22.34
CA SER A 19 -7.08 -26.05 -23.50
C SER A 19 -7.42 -26.68 -24.86
N THR A 20 -7.60 -25.82 -25.87
CA THR A 20 -7.88 -26.23 -27.26
C THR A 20 -6.60 -26.17 -28.08
N PHE A 21 -6.13 -27.33 -28.56
CA PHE A 21 -4.81 -27.46 -29.20
C PHE A 21 -4.74 -27.06 -30.68
N VAL A 22 -5.86 -26.66 -31.29
CA VAL A 22 -5.98 -26.28 -32.71
C VAL A 22 -6.78 -24.97 -32.80
N GLU A 23 -7.56 -24.73 -33.85
CA GLU A 23 -8.47 -23.59 -33.94
C GLU A 23 -9.72 -23.81 -33.07
N GLY A 24 -10.08 -22.78 -32.29
CA GLY A 24 -11.26 -22.77 -31.42
C GLY A 24 -10.96 -22.15 -30.05
N PRO A 25 -11.99 -21.66 -29.33
CA PRO A 25 -11.83 -21.13 -28.00
C PRO A 25 -11.35 -22.21 -27.02
N GLY A 26 -10.64 -21.79 -25.96
CA GLY A 26 -10.26 -22.64 -24.85
C GLY A 26 -11.47 -23.20 -24.10
N GLY A 27 -11.25 -24.26 -23.32
CA GLY A 27 -12.32 -24.88 -22.54
C GLY A 27 -12.52 -24.18 -21.21
N GLU A 28 -13.76 -23.82 -20.88
CA GLU A 28 -14.16 -23.33 -19.56
C GLU A 28 -13.73 -24.28 -18.43
N MET A 29 -13.30 -23.74 -17.29
CA MET A 29 -13.03 -24.50 -16.06
C MET A 29 -13.84 -23.94 -14.89
N THR A 30 -14.54 -24.81 -14.17
CA THR A 30 -15.27 -24.44 -12.95
C THR A 30 -14.91 -25.40 -11.82
N LEU A 31 -14.45 -24.84 -10.71
CA LEU A 31 -14.13 -25.54 -9.48
C LEU A 31 -15.11 -25.08 -8.41
N ASN A 32 -16.01 -25.97 -7.97
CA ASN A 32 -16.92 -25.75 -6.86
C ASN A 32 -16.47 -26.60 -5.68
N ILE A 33 -15.77 -25.98 -4.74
CA ILE A 33 -15.29 -26.58 -3.51
C ILE A 33 -16.21 -26.13 -2.36
N SER A 34 -16.81 -27.05 -1.60
CA SER A 34 -17.74 -26.65 -0.54
C SER A 34 -17.06 -26.19 0.76
N GLU A 35 -15.79 -26.57 0.97
CA GLU A 35 -15.02 -26.19 2.16
C GLU A 35 -13.67 -25.56 1.76
N PHE A 36 -12.65 -26.36 1.47
CA PHE A 36 -11.25 -25.91 1.40
C PHE A 36 -10.51 -26.41 0.16
N ALA A 37 -9.81 -25.49 -0.51
CA ALA A 37 -8.96 -25.75 -1.67
C ALA A 37 -7.53 -25.27 -1.40
N GLU A 38 -6.55 -26.15 -1.54
CA GLU A 38 -5.13 -25.81 -1.48
C GLU A 38 -4.45 -26.16 -2.81
N LEU A 39 -3.68 -25.21 -3.33
CA LEU A 39 -2.87 -25.38 -4.51
C LEU A 39 -1.44 -24.94 -4.18
N SER A 40 -0.48 -25.87 -4.16
CA SER A 40 0.84 -25.62 -3.60
C SER A 40 1.98 -26.29 -4.39
N ASN A 41 3.23 -25.91 -4.05
CA ASN A 41 4.48 -26.44 -4.60
C ASN A 41 4.54 -26.39 -6.14
N GLY A 42 4.43 -25.19 -6.73
CA GLY A 42 4.62 -24.95 -8.16
C GLY A 42 3.56 -25.58 -9.06
N SER A 43 2.34 -25.79 -8.55
CA SER A 43 1.24 -26.37 -9.33
C SER A 43 0.64 -25.34 -10.29
N LEU A 44 0.02 -25.80 -11.38
CA LEU A 44 -0.50 -24.92 -12.45
C LEU A 44 -1.95 -25.26 -12.81
N LEU A 45 -2.82 -24.25 -12.78
CA LEU A 45 -4.18 -24.31 -13.31
C LEU A 45 -4.28 -23.40 -14.52
N PHE A 46 -4.80 -23.93 -15.63
CA PHE A 46 -4.69 -23.26 -16.91
C PHE A 46 -5.96 -23.42 -17.76
N THR A 47 -6.51 -22.30 -18.23
CA THR A 47 -7.47 -22.27 -19.34
C THR A 47 -6.91 -21.44 -20.48
N GLY A 48 -7.07 -21.93 -21.73
CA GLY A 48 -6.39 -21.29 -22.85
C GLY A 48 -6.59 -21.96 -24.20
N SER A 49 -6.03 -21.35 -25.22
CA SER A 49 -5.96 -21.88 -26.58
C SER A 49 -4.49 -22.07 -26.95
N ALA A 50 -4.13 -23.21 -27.54
CA ALA A 50 -2.80 -23.40 -28.13
C ALA A 50 -2.73 -22.88 -29.58
N GLY A 51 -3.88 -22.77 -30.26
CA GLY A 51 -4.04 -22.13 -31.57
C GLY A 51 -4.71 -20.75 -31.49
N MET A 52 -5.38 -20.33 -32.58
CA MET A 52 -5.80 -18.94 -32.82
C MET A 52 -7.14 -18.51 -32.17
N GLY A 53 -7.59 -19.16 -31.10
CA GLY A 53 -8.85 -18.84 -30.42
C GLY A 53 -8.68 -18.05 -29.12
N ASP A 54 -9.79 -17.61 -28.54
CA ASP A 54 -9.83 -17.01 -27.19
C ASP A 54 -9.46 -18.04 -26.11
N ALA A 55 -8.99 -17.60 -24.96
CA ALA A 55 -8.87 -18.46 -23.79
C ALA A 55 -10.25 -18.68 -23.12
N GLY A 56 -10.48 -19.89 -22.60
CA GLY A 56 -11.69 -20.17 -21.81
C GLY A 56 -11.62 -19.53 -20.43
N ASN A 57 -12.76 -19.33 -19.77
CA ASN A 57 -12.81 -18.71 -18.44
C ASN A 57 -12.50 -19.73 -17.33
N LEU A 58 -11.98 -19.24 -16.21
CA LEU A 58 -11.78 -20.01 -14.98
C LEU A 58 -12.66 -19.43 -13.86
N THR A 59 -13.47 -20.29 -13.24
CA THR A 59 -14.28 -19.95 -12.07
C THR A 59 -13.89 -20.83 -10.89
N VAL A 60 -13.55 -20.22 -9.76
CA VAL A 60 -13.21 -20.92 -8.51
C VAL A 60 -14.14 -20.44 -7.41
N LYS A 61 -14.82 -21.39 -6.75
CA LYS A 61 -15.66 -21.16 -5.58
C LYS A 61 -15.20 -22.07 -4.45
N ALA A 62 -14.90 -21.49 -3.29
CA ALA A 62 -14.51 -22.19 -2.07
C ALA A 62 -15.19 -21.53 -0.85
N LYS A 63 -14.94 -22.02 0.37
CA LYS A 63 -14.93 -21.14 1.55
C LYS A 63 -13.52 -20.64 1.83
N GLN A 64 -12.52 -21.51 1.64
CA GLN A 64 -11.13 -21.16 1.82
C GLN A 64 -10.32 -21.60 0.59
N LEU A 65 -9.58 -20.66 0.01
CA LEU A 65 -8.67 -20.90 -1.11
C LEU A 65 -7.24 -20.48 -0.72
N GLN A 66 -6.31 -21.42 -0.75
CA GLN A 66 -4.88 -21.18 -0.58
C GLN A 66 -4.13 -21.47 -1.89
N VAL A 67 -3.32 -20.51 -2.34
CA VAL A 67 -2.43 -20.62 -3.51
C VAL A 67 -1.02 -20.32 -3.03
N LEU A 68 -0.20 -21.36 -2.91
CA LEU A 68 1.05 -21.33 -2.16
C LEU A 68 2.25 -21.71 -3.04
N ASP A 69 3.45 -21.28 -2.64
CA ASP A 69 4.74 -21.83 -3.06
C ASP A 69 4.92 -21.93 -4.59
N GLY A 70 4.77 -20.81 -5.30
CA GLY A 70 5.01 -20.72 -6.75
C GLY A 70 3.84 -21.21 -7.62
N THR A 71 2.69 -21.52 -7.02
CA THR A 71 1.51 -22.00 -7.75
C THR A 71 0.82 -20.87 -8.52
N SER A 72 0.40 -21.12 -9.77
CA SER A 72 -0.28 -20.14 -10.62
C SER A 72 -1.62 -20.64 -11.15
N LEU A 73 -2.66 -19.81 -11.07
CA LEU A 73 -3.95 -20.00 -11.73
C LEU A 73 -4.05 -18.97 -12.86
N ALA A 74 -4.06 -19.40 -14.11
CA ALA A 74 -3.96 -18.51 -15.27
C ALA A 74 -5.01 -18.79 -16.34
N THR A 75 -5.61 -17.72 -16.88
CA THR A 75 -6.35 -17.72 -18.13
C THR A 75 -5.52 -17.00 -19.19
N THR A 76 -5.02 -17.73 -20.21
CA THR A 76 -4.17 -17.11 -21.24
C THR A 76 -4.20 -17.86 -22.57
N PRO A 77 -4.29 -17.16 -23.71
CA PRO A 77 -4.10 -17.77 -25.01
C PRO A 77 -2.60 -17.92 -25.31
N ASN A 78 -2.24 -18.72 -26.32
CA ASN A 78 -0.86 -18.86 -26.79
C ASN A 78 -0.30 -17.50 -27.26
N ILE A 79 1.03 -17.30 -27.15
CA ILE A 79 1.75 -16.13 -27.68
C ILE A 79 1.48 -15.85 -29.17
N ASN A 80 1.12 -16.88 -29.94
CA ASN A 80 0.79 -16.77 -31.36
C ASN A 80 -0.72 -16.67 -31.65
N SER A 81 -1.57 -16.63 -30.61
CA SER A 81 -3.00 -16.46 -30.77
C SER A 81 -3.35 -14.99 -31.07
N ILE A 82 -4.45 -14.82 -31.80
CA ILE A 82 -5.11 -13.52 -32.01
C ILE A 82 -6.34 -13.33 -31.12
N GLY A 83 -6.70 -14.33 -30.29
CA GLY A 83 -7.88 -14.29 -29.43
C GLY A 83 -7.65 -13.62 -28.07
N ARG A 84 -8.76 -13.29 -27.40
CA ARG A 84 -8.81 -12.63 -26.09
C ARG A 84 -8.31 -13.55 -24.96
N GLY A 85 -7.78 -12.96 -23.89
CA GLY A 85 -7.69 -13.62 -22.59
C GLY A 85 -9.08 -13.98 -22.04
N GLY A 86 -9.16 -15.09 -21.29
CA GLY A 86 -10.39 -15.53 -20.63
C GLY A 86 -10.55 -14.85 -19.27
N ASP A 87 -11.78 -14.73 -18.78
CA ASP A 87 -12.04 -14.10 -17.49
C ASP A 87 -11.74 -15.08 -16.33
N LEU A 88 -11.28 -14.54 -15.19
CA LEU A 88 -11.01 -15.29 -13.96
C LEU A 88 -11.90 -14.78 -12.83
N ASN A 89 -12.80 -15.63 -12.35
CA ASN A 89 -13.72 -15.30 -11.26
C ASN A 89 -13.42 -16.18 -10.04
N VAL A 90 -12.96 -15.57 -8.95
CA VAL A 90 -12.66 -16.26 -7.69
C VAL A 90 -13.60 -15.78 -6.59
N THR A 91 -14.17 -16.71 -5.83
CA THR A 91 -15.06 -16.40 -4.71
C THR A 91 -14.81 -17.34 -3.53
N ALA A 92 -14.53 -16.79 -2.36
CA ALA A 92 -14.38 -17.54 -1.11
C ALA A 92 -14.83 -16.69 0.11
N GLU A 93 -14.66 -17.20 1.32
CA GLU A 93 -14.69 -16.42 2.57
C GLU A 93 -13.27 -15.92 2.90
N LEU A 94 -12.25 -16.75 2.65
CA LEU A 94 -10.82 -16.41 2.72
C LEU A 94 -10.11 -16.79 1.42
N ILE A 95 -9.31 -15.86 0.88
CA ILE A 95 -8.36 -16.09 -0.22
C ILE A 95 -6.97 -15.71 0.27
N GLU A 96 -6.04 -16.66 0.23
CA GLU A 96 -4.66 -16.46 0.64
C GLU A 96 -3.71 -16.88 -0.50
N LEU A 97 -2.91 -15.92 -0.97
CA LEU A 97 -1.86 -16.14 -1.96
C LEU A 97 -0.52 -15.85 -1.28
N ARG A 98 0.36 -16.84 -1.18
CA ARG A 98 1.67 -16.68 -0.52
C ARG A 98 2.81 -17.38 -1.25
N GLY A 99 3.95 -16.70 -1.28
CA GLY A 99 5.25 -17.33 -1.53
C GLY A 99 5.54 -17.58 -3.00
N THR A 100 6.47 -16.79 -3.55
CA THR A 100 7.18 -17.11 -4.79
C THR A 100 8.58 -17.63 -4.46
N PRO A 101 8.90 -18.92 -4.70
CA PRO A 101 10.20 -19.51 -4.40
C PRO A 101 11.37 -18.86 -5.17
N PRO A 102 12.59 -18.82 -4.60
CA PRO A 102 13.78 -18.28 -5.26
C PRO A 102 14.03 -18.87 -6.65
N GLY A 103 14.26 -17.99 -7.63
CA GLY A 103 14.52 -18.38 -9.02
C GLY A 103 13.30 -18.86 -9.80
N SER A 104 12.08 -18.63 -9.29
CA SER A 104 10.86 -18.86 -10.07
C SER A 104 10.84 -17.97 -11.32
N PRO A 105 10.45 -18.48 -12.50
CA PRO A 105 10.43 -17.69 -13.74
C PRO A 105 9.21 -16.76 -13.85
N VAL A 106 8.19 -16.98 -13.01
CA VAL A 106 6.94 -16.20 -12.91
C VAL A 106 6.51 -16.16 -11.43
N PRO A 107 5.75 -15.14 -10.99
CA PRO A 107 5.23 -15.07 -9.63
C PRO A 107 4.08 -16.06 -9.40
N ALA A 108 3.87 -16.44 -8.14
CA ALA A 108 2.68 -17.19 -7.71
C ALA A 108 1.41 -16.33 -7.79
N GLY A 109 0.24 -16.96 -7.86
CA GLY A 109 -1.06 -16.30 -7.66
C GLY A 109 -2.06 -16.45 -8.81
N LEU A 110 -2.78 -15.36 -9.11
CA LEU A 110 -3.97 -15.34 -9.98
C LEU A 110 -3.74 -14.43 -11.20
N PHE A 111 -3.96 -14.95 -12.40
CA PHE A 111 -3.58 -14.26 -13.64
C PHE A 111 -4.66 -14.32 -14.72
N THR A 112 -4.99 -13.17 -15.30
CA THR A 112 -5.58 -13.09 -16.65
C THR A 112 -4.55 -12.43 -17.57
N VAL A 113 -4.15 -13.10 -18.64
CA VAL A 113 -3.06 -12.64 -19.51
C VAL A 113 -3.48 -12.70 -20.96
N ALA A 114 -3.14 -11.67 -21.75
CA ALA A 114 -3.06 -11.78 -23.19
C ALA A 114 -1.66 -11.45 -23.71
N LEU A 115 -1.08 -12.44 -24.39
CA LEU A 115 0.25 -12.38 -25.01
C LEU A 115 0.17 -12.07 -26.52
N GLY A 116 -1.05 -12.05 -27.08
CA GLY A 116 -1.34 -11.86 -28.51
C GLY A 116 -1.72 -10.42 -28.90
N THR A 117 -2.61 -10.29 -29.89
CA THR A 117 -3.04 -8.97 -30.40
C THR A 117 -4.30 -8.39 -29.75
N ASP A 118 -5.09 -9.22 -29.08
CA ASP A 118 -6.37 -8.82 -28.46
C ASP A 118 -6.27 -8.73 -26.93
N ALA A 119 -7.28 -8.15 -26.29
CA ALA A 119 -7.28 -7.79 -24.87
C ALA A 119 -7.15 -8.99 -23.92
N ALA A 120 -6.72 -8.73 -22.69
CA ALA A 120 -6.85 -9.70 -21.60
C ALA A 120 -8.32 -9.88 -21.17
N GLY A 121 -8.57 -10.95 -20.43
CA GLY A 121 -9.83 -11.17 -19.71
C GLY A 121 -9.84 -10.38 -18.39
N ASP A 122 -11.03 -10.18 -17.84
CA ASP A 122 -11.21 -9.48 -16.58
C ASP A 122 -11.04 -10.44 -15.38
N LEU A 123 -10.47 -9.95 -14.28
CA LEU A 123 -10.20 -10.72 -13.06
C LEU A 123 -11.06 -10.17 -11.92
N THR A 124 -11.98 -10.99 -11.41
CA THR A 124 -12.83 -10.61 -10.27
C THR A 124 -12.57 -11.49 -9.06
N VAL A 125 -12.29 -10.86 -7.93
CA VAL A 125 -12.06 -11.49 -6.62
C VAL A 125 -13.15 -11.01 -5.66
N ASN A 126 -13.92 -11.93 -5.09
CA ASN A 126 -14.91 -11.66 -4.05
C ASN A 126 -14.58 -12.51 -2.81
N THR A 127 -14.36 -11.89 -1.66
CA THR A 127 -14.01 -12.60 -0.43
C THR A 127 -14.44 -11.81 0.81
N ASP A 128 -14.34 -12.38 2.02
CA ASP A 128 -14.39 -11.57 3.23
C ASP A 128 -12.97 -11.08 3.56
N GLU A 129 -11.97 -11.97 3.49
CA GLU A 129 -10.56 -11.64 3.71
C GLU A 129 -9.70 -12.02 2.49
N LEU A 130 -8.84 -11.09 2.04
CA LEU A 130 -7.84 -11.29 1.00
C LEU A 130 -6.43 -11.04 1.54
N ILE A 131 -5.56 -12.03 1.41
CA ILE A 131 -4.14 -11.96 1.78
C ILE A 131 -3.29 -12.20 0.53
N VAL A 132 -2.38 -11.29 0.21
CA VAL A 132 -1.42 -11.41 -0.89
C VAL A 132 -0.02 -11.08 -0.38
N ALA A 133 0.85 -12.10 -0.23
CA ALA A 133 2.15 -11.91 0.41
C ALA A 133 3.31 -12.72 -0.18
N GLU A 134 4.53 -12.37 0.26
CA GLU A 134 5.78 -13.11 -0.03
C GLU A 134 6.06 -13.28 -1.55
N GLY A 135 5.71 -12.26 -2.34
CA GLY A 135 5.93 -12.20 -3.79
C GLY A 135 4.83 -12.82 -4.64
N ALA A 136 3.65 -13.12 -4.07
CA ALA A 136 2.48 -13.57 -4.81
C ALA A 136 1.68 -12.39 -5.39
N GLN A 137 0.97 -12.59 -6.51
CA GLN A 137 0.30 -11.52 -7.25
C GLN A 137 -1.12 -11.86 -7.70
N ILE A 138 -1.95 -10.84 -7.87
CA ILE A 138 -3.22 -10.90 -8.61
C ILE A 138 -3.11 -9.92 -9.77
N SER A 139 -3.20 -10.40 -10.99
CA SER A 139 -2.70 -9.68 -12.15
C SER A 139 -3.59 -9.84 -13.37
N ALA A 140 -4.04 -8.72 -13.94
CA ALA A 140 -4.80 -8.67 -15.19
C ALA A 140 -4.01 -7.84 -16.22
N THR A 141 -3.21 -8.51 -17.06
CA THR A 141 -2.09 -7.88 -17.77
C THR A 141 -1.98 -8.28 -19.24
N THR A 142 -1.36 -7.42 -20.05
CA THR A 142 -0.94 -7.77 -21.42
C THR A 142 0.54 -7.55 -21.65
N SER A 143 1.17 -8.52 -22.32
CA SER A 143 2.52 -8.39 -22.88
C SER A 143 2.50 -8.18 -24.41
N GLY A 144 1.32 -8.26 -25.01
CA GLY A 144 1.09 -8.09 -26.45
C GLY A 144 0.49 -6.73 -26.81
N ARG A 145 -0.20 -6.66 -27.96
CA ARG A 145 -0.80 -5.41 -28.48
C ARG A 145 -2.21 -5.10 -27.94
N GLY A 146 -2.82 -6.03 -27.22
CA GLY A 146 -4.16 -5.86 -26.65
C GLY A 146 -4.19 -5.05 -25.36
N ALA A 147 -5.37 -4.55 -25.01
CA ALA A 147 -5.58 -3.79 -23.78
C ALA A 147 -5.53 -4.69 -22.53
N GLY A 148 -5.08 -4.14 -21.41
CA GLY A 148 -5.13 -4.80 -20.10
C GLY A 148 -6.56 -5.11 -19.65
N GLY A 149 -6.70 -6.16 -18.85
CA GLY A 149 -7.98 -6.57 -18.27
C GLY A 149 -8.31 -5.79 -17.01
N THR A 150 -9.59 -5.65 -16.68
CA THR A 150 -10.02 -5.00 -15.43
C THR A 150 -9.79 -5.95 -14.26
N LEU A 151 -9.15 -5.47 -13.20
CA LEU A 151 -9.05 -6.16 -11.91
C LEU A 151 -10.06 -5.55 -10.95
N MET A 152 -11.02 -6.36 -10.47
CA MET A 152 -11.98 -5.97 -9.44
C MET A 152 -11.81 -6.83 -8.18
N VAL A 153 -11.55 -6.19 -7.05
CA VAL A 153 -11.47 -6.83 -5.73
C VAL A 153 -12.58 -6.27 -4.85
N ASN A 154 -13.45 -7.16 -4.37
CA ASN A 154 -14.46 -6.86 -3.36
C ASN A 154 -14.17 -7.73 -2.13
N ALA A 155 -13.72 -7.10 -1.03
CA ALA A 155 -13.35 -7.83 0.19
C ALA A 155 -13.61 -7.00 1.45
N ASP A 156 -14.04 -7.58 2.57
CA ASP A 156 -14.15 -6.82 3.83
C ASP A 156 -12.76 -6.34 4.31
N VAL A 157 -11.73 -7.18 4.18
CA VAL A 157 -10.33 -6.85 4.48
C VAL A 157 -9.41 -7.25 3.33
N VAL A 158 -8.48 -6.37 2.96
CA VAL A 158 -7.37 -6.64 2.03
C VAL A 158 -6.04 -6.35 2.71
N ASP A 159 -5.14 -7.35 2.73
CA ASP A 159 -3.79 -7.24 3.26
C ASP A 159 -2.76 -7.67 2.20
N ILE A 160 -1.87 -6.75 1.82
CA ILE A 160 -0.84 -6.96 0.80
C ILE A 160 0.51 -6.68 1.44
N SER A 161 1.42 -7.66 1.47
CA SER A 161 2.69 -7.50 2.21
C SER A 161 3.92 -8.18 1.60
N GLY A 162 5.05 -7.48 1.65
CA GLY A 162 6.36 -8.06 1.35
C GLY A 162 6.69 -8.24 -0.13
N VAL A 163 7.83 -8.90 -0.34
CA VAL A 163 8.40 -9.30 -1.64
C VAL A 163 8.78 -10.78 -1.58
N SER A 164 9.12 -11.39 -2.73
CA SER A 164 9.70 -12.74 -2.77
C SER A 164 11.03 -12.80 -2.03
N THR A 165 11.39 -13.97 -1.53
CA THR A 165 12.61 -14.17 -0.71
C THR A 165 13.93 -13.92 -1.45
N ASP A 166 13.91 -13.87 -2.78
CA ASP A 166 15.01 -13.50 -3.65
C ASP A 166 14.95 -12.06 -4.18
N GLY A 167 13.94 -11.27 -3.76
CA GLY A 167 13.75 -9.88 -4.17
C GLY A 167 13.30 -9.69 -5.62
N GLN A 168 12.93 -10.74 -6.35
CA GLN A 168 12.55 -10.66 -7.77
C GLN A 168 11.08 -10.35 -8.04
N PHE A 169 10.19 -10.43 -7.03
CA PHE A 169 8.76 -10.17 -7.20
C PHE A 169 8.17 -9.40 -6.02
N VAL A 170 7.48 -8.29 -6.27
CA VAL A 170 6.60 -7.64 -5.28
C VAL A 170 5.34 -8.46 -5.05
N SER A 171 4.82 -8.47 -3.82
CA SER A 171 3.45 -8.90 -3.58
C SER A 171 2.49 -7.81 -4.07
N GLY A 172 1.41 -8.15 -4.79
CA GLY A 172 0.52 -7.07 -5.22
C GLY A 172 -0.71 -7.39 -6.06
N LEU A 173 -1.52 -6.34 -6.24
CA LEU A 173 -2.63 -6.26 -7.18
C LEU A 173 -2.18 -5.41 -8.38
N ILE A 174 -2.16 -5.98 -9.58
CA ILE A 174 -1.51 -5.35 -10.74
C ILE A 174 -2.41 -5.39 -11.97
N THR A 175 -2.65 -4.23 -12.59
CA THR A 175 -3.10 -4.17 -13.97
C THR A 175 -2.04 -3.48 -14.81
N SER A 176 -1.73 -4.03 -15.99
CA SER A 176 -0.70 -3.42 -16.82
C SER A 176 -0.77 -3.76 -18.31
N SER A 177 -0.17 -2.88 -19.11
CA SER A 177 0.12 -3.13 -20.53
C SER A 177 1.61 -2.92 -20.82
N SER A 178 2.23 -3.92 -21.45
CA SER A 178 3.57 -3.82 -22.05
C SER A 178 4.72 -3.40 -21.13
N LEU A 179 4.65 -3.67 -19.82
CA LEU A 179 5.77 -3.44 -18.89
C LEU A 179 7.06 -4.21 -19.29
N VAL A 180 6.90 -5.37 -19.92
CA VAL A 180 7.99 -6.11 -20.57
C VAL A 180 7.68 -6.19 -22.06
N THR A 181 8.29 -5.31 -22.85
CA THR A 181 8.07 -5.28 -24.30
C THR A 181 8.76 -6.46 -24.98
N VAL A 182 8.00 -7.23 -25.78
CA VAL A 182 8.58 -8.26 -26.65
C VAL A 182 9.26 -7.56 -27.83
N PRO A 183 10.56 -7.82 -28.12
CA PRO A 183 11.26 -7.16 -29.22
C PRO A 183 10.55 -7.33 -30.57
N GLY A 184 10.17 -6.21 -31.18
CA GLY A 184 9.40 -6.16 -32.43
C GLY A 184 7.88 -6.05 -32.27
N LEU A 185 7.35 -6.15 -31.04
CA LEU A 185 5.92 -6.02 -30.72
C LEU A 185 5.71 -5.03 -29.56
N PRO A 186 6.04 -3.73 -29.70
CA PRO A 186 5.58 -2.73 -28.75
C PRO A 186 4.05 -2.70 -28.76
N GLY A 187 3.42 -3.04 -27.62
CA GLY A 187 2.00 -2.78 -27.42
C GLY A 187 1.78 -1.31 -27.18
N ASN A 188 0.74 -0.73 -27.78
CA ASN A 188 0.34 0.67 -27.57
C ASN A 188 -1.11 0.76 -27.06
N ALA A 189 -1.65 -0.34 -26.53
CA ALA A 189 -3.00 -0.38 -25.99
C ALA A 189 -3.00 -0.01 -24.50
N PRO A 190 -4.08 0.61 -23.99
CA PRO A 190 -4.19 0.97 -22.59
C PRO A 190 -4.08 -0.23 -21.65
N ALA A 191 -3.58 0.01 -20.43
CA ALA A 191 -3.74 -0.93 -19.34
C ALA A 191 -5.19 -0.97 -18.85
N GLY A 192 -5.57 -2.04 -18.16
CA GLY A 192 -6.90 -2.19 -17.59
C GLY A 192 -7.06 -1.46 -16.26
N ASN A 193 -8.29 -1.19 -15.85
CA ASN A 193 -8.58 -0.48 -14.60
C ASN A 193 -8.45 -1.41 -13.39
N LEU A 194 -8.07 -0.86 -12.24
CA LEU A 194 -7.98 -1.59 -10.97
C LEU A 194 -8.97 -0.98 -9.97
N ILE A 195 -9.88 -1.78 -9.45
CA ILE A 195 -10.98 -1.35 -8.57
C ILE A 195 -10.94 -2.19 -7.29
N ILE A 196 -10.82 -1.53 -6.14
CA ILE A 196 -10.89 -2.16 -4.82
C ILE A 196 -12.07 -1.56 -4.06
N ASN A 197 -13.01 -2.41 -3.65
CA ASN A 197 -14.07 -2.05 -2.71
C ASN A 197 -13.87 -2.85 -1.43
N THR A 198 -13.66 -2.16 -0.31
CA THR A 198 -13.36 -2.81 0.97
C THR A 198 -13.83 -2.01 2.18
N ARG A 199 -13.72 -2.61 3.37
CA ARG A 199 -13.81 -1.86 4.63
C ARG A 199 -12.42 -1.39 5.06
N ARG A 200 -11.40 -2.27 5.00
CA ARG A 200 -10.02 -1.94 5.38
C ARG A 200 -9.00 -2.49 4.39
N LEU A 201 -8.12 -1.61 3.91
CA LEU A 201 -6.97 -1.93 3.07
C LEU A 201 -5.66 -1.69 3.82
N SER A 202 -4.75 -2.68 3.80
CA SER A 202 -3.38 -2.55 4.28
C SER A 202 -2.38 -2.95 3.19
N VAL A 203 -1.37 -2.12 2.96
CA VAL A 203 -0.28 -2.33 1.99
C VAL A 203 1.05 -2.09 2.70
N ARG A 204 1.87 -3.13 2.86
CA ARG A 204 2.96 -3.16 3.84
C ARG A 204 4.25 -3.77 3.31
N ASP A 205 5.38 -3.38 3.90
CA ASP A 205 6.68 -4.03 3.74
C ASP A 205 7.14 -4.22 2.27
N GLY A 206 6.82 -3.27 1.38
CA GLY A 206 7.13 -3.31 -0.06
C GLY A 206 6.06 -3.97 -0.95
N GLY A 207 4.87 -4.28 -0.40
CA GLY A 207 3.71 -4.68 -1.19
C GLY A 207 3.15 -3.54 -2.04
N GLN A 208 2.50 -3.85 -3.16
CA GLN A 208 2.06 -2.84 -4.13
C GLN A 208 0.64 -3.05 -4.66
N ILE A 209 -0.04 -1.96 -4.98
CA ILE A 209 -1.23 -1.93 -5.83
C ILE A 209 -0.91 -0.99 -7.00
N SER A 210 -0.91 -1.50 -8.24
CA SER A 210 -0.40 -0.77 -9.39
C SER A 210 -1.29 -0.90 -10.63
N ALA A 211 -1.58 0.24 -11.27
CA ALA A 211 -2.15 0.31 -12.62
C ALA A 211 -1.14 0.99 -13.56
N ALA A 212 -0.47 0.20 -14.40
CA ALA A 212 0.84 0.55 -14.97
C ALA A 212 0.94 0.40 -16.49
N THR A 213 1.80 1.18 -17.15
CA THR A 213 2.12 0.98 -18.59
C THR A 213 3.59 1.19 -18.91
N GLY A 214 4.13 0.36 -19.81
CA GLY A 214 5.56 0.37 -20.17
C GLY A 214 5.87 0.99 -21.54
N SER A 215 4.89 1.59 -22.22
CA SER A 215 4.99 1.84 -23.67
C SER A 215 4.12 3.02 -24.14
N GLY A 216 3.52 2.94 -25.34
CA GLY A 216 2.67 3.98 -25.90
C GLY A 216 1.19 3.89 -25.53
N GLY A 217 0.79 2.91 -24.70
CA GLY A 217 -0.57 2.85 -24.15
C GLY A 217 -0.69 3.72 -22.90
N THR A 218 -1.89 4.20 -22.56
CA THR A 218 -2.13 4.88 -21.29
C THR A 218 -2.29 3.88 -20.14
N ALA A 219 -1.87 4.21 -18.93
CA ALA A 219 -2.14 3.37 -17.78
C ALA A 219 -3.63 3.39 -17.40
N GLY A 220 -4.06 2.40 -16.63
CA GLY A 220 -5.45 2.23 -16.22
C GLY A 220 -5.81 3.15 -15.06
N GLN A 221 -7.11 3.40 -14.88
CA GLN A 221 -7.62 4.12 -13.72
C GLN A 221 -7.57 3.22 -12.49
N LEU A 222 -7.11 3.75 -11.35
CA LEU A 222 -7.06 3.02 -10.08
C LEU A 222 -8.02 3.65 -9.07
N MET A 223 -8.97 2.87 -8.57
CA MET A 223 -9.99 3.32 -7.63
C MET A 223 -10.01 2.46 -6.36
N VAL A 224 -9.77 3.09 -5.22
CA VAL A 224 -9.85 2.47 -3.88
C VAL A 224 -11.01 3.09 -3.11
N ASN A 225 -12.03 2.29 -2.82
CA ASN A 225 -13.15 2.64 -1.95
C ASN A 225 -13.06 1.80 -0.67
N ALA A 226 -12.52 2.38 0.41
CA ALA A 226 -12.36 1.70 1.71
C ALA A 226 -13.23 2.37 2.78
N SER A 227 -14.30 1.72 3.28
CA SER A 227 -15.27 2.41 4.15
C SER A 227 -14.74 2.84 5.53
N GLU A 228 -13.64 2.26 6.00
CA GLU A 228 -12.96 2.64 7.26
C GLU A 228 -11.54 3.18 7.04
N SER A 229 -10.60 2.37 6.55
CA SER A 229 -9.18 2.79 6.44
C SER A 229 -8.43 2.28 5.21
N VAL A 230 -7.46 3.08 4.77
CA VAL A 230 -6.34 2.72 3.89
C VAL A 230 -5.05 3.00 4.64
N GLU A 231 -4.22 1.98 4.84
CA GLU A 231 -2.94 2.04 5.57
C GLU A 231 -1.81 1.57 4.64
N VAL A 232 -0.90 2.47 4.26
CA VAL A 232 0.28 2.18 3.42
C VAL A 232 1.54 2.42 4.24
N VAL A 233 2.35 1.38 4.46
CA VAL A 233 3.40 1.39 5.49
C VAL A 233 4.70 0.73 5.02
N GLY A 234 5.83 1.41 5.18
CA GLY A 234 7.15 0.80 5.05
C GLY A 234 7.63 0.61 3.61
N PHE A 235 8.69 -0.19 3.49
CA PHE A 235 9.38 -0.55 2.24
C PHE A 235 10.05 -1.91 2.37
N ALA A 236 10.37 -2.56 1.25
CA ALA A 236 11.24 -3.72 1.19
C ALA A 236 12.69 -3.31 0.90
N THR A 237 13.64 -4.15 1.31
CA THR A 237 15.08 -3.99 1.02
C THR A 237 15.68 -5.28 0.46
N GLY A 238 16.72 -5.17 -0.37
CA GLY A 238 17.34 -6.32 -1.03
C GLY A 238 16.59 -6.77 -2.28
N VAL A 239 15.85 -5.85 -2.89
CA VAL A 239 15.07 -6.06 -4.12
C VAL A 239 16.02 -6.10 -5.34
N ALA A 240 15.64 -6.83 -6.38
CA ALA A 240 16.39 -6.91 -7.63
C ALA A 240 16.20 -5.63 -8.49
N PRO A 241 17.24 -5.09 -9.14
CA PRO A 241 17.15 -3.86 -9.94
C PRO A 241 16.10 -3.91 -11.05
N GLU A 242 15.80 -5.10 -11.56
CA GLU A 242 14.76 -5.33 -12.57
C GLU A 242 13.34 -4.99 -12.07
N VAL A 243 13.09 -5.10 -10.76
CA VAL A 243 11.81 -4.79 -10.10
C VAL A 243 11.70 -3.28 -9.82
N GLU A 244 12.82 -2.65 -9.44
CA GLU A 244 12.89 -1.21 -9.17
C GLU A 244 12.57 -0.37 -10.42
N LEU A 245 12.87 -0.89 -11.63
CA LEU A 245 12.59 -0.24 -12.92
C LEU A 245 11.09 0.00 -13.19
N VAL A 246 10.19 -0.73 -12.53
CA VAL A 246 8.73 -0.68 -12.75
C VAL A 246 7.93 -0.20 -11.52
N SER A 247 8.64 0.30 -10.50
CA SER A 247 8.12 0.73 -9.20
C SER A 247 8.52 2.19 -8.91
N PHE A 248 8.04 2.76 -7.80
CA PHE A 248 8.43 4.10 -7.33
C PHE A 248 9.87 4.21 -6.79
N GLY A 249 10.60 3.10 -6.66
CA GLY A 249 11.97 3.06 -6.15
C GLY A 249 13.00 3.88 -6.94
N ILE A 250 14.21 3.98 -6.36
CA ILE A 250 15.41 4.52 -7.03
C ILE A 250 16.22 3.34 -7.56
N VAL A 251 16.30 3.20 -8.88
CA VAL A 251 16.99 2.07 -9.52
C VAL A 251 18.46 1.99 -9.07
N GLY A 252 18.79 0.89 -8.41
CA GLY A 252 20.12 0.51 -7.94
C GLY A 252 20.37 0.66 -6.44
N ASP A 253 19.38 1.02 -5.61
CA ASP A 253 19.55 1.15 -4.15
C ASP A 253 19.11 -0.09 -3.34
N GLY A 254 18.35 -1.01 -3.95
CA GLY A 254 17.83 -2.21 -3.32
C GLY A 254 16.47 -2.03 -2.65
N ILE A 255 15.78 -0.90 -2.82
CA ILE A 255 14.61 -0.48 -2.02
C ILE A 255 13.36 -0.30 -2.89
N VAL A 256 12.25 -0.89 -2.45
CA VAL A 256 10.91 -0.65 -3.04
C VAL A 256 9.94 -0.22 -1.95
N PRO A 257 9.30 0.96 -2.05
CA PRO A 257 8.30 1.40 -1.09
C PRO A 257 7.02 0.57 -1.19
N SER A 258 6.31 0.44 -0.06
CA SER A 258 4.90 0.05 -0.09
C SER A 258 4.12 1.11 -0.86
N ALA A 259 3.36 0.71 -1.89
CA ALA A 259 2.81 1.65 -2.86
C ALA A 259 1.34 1.42 -3.23
N ILE A 260 0.60 2.50 -3.42
CA ILE A 260 -0.65 2.52 -4.21
C ILE A 260 -0.44 3.50 -5.36
N GLU A 261 -0.43 3.00 -6.59
CA GLU A 261 0.10 3.76 -7.73
C GLU A 261 -0.64 3.59 -9.07
N SER A 262 -0.68 4.66 -9.85
CA SER A 262 -0.78 4.57 -11.31
C SER A 262 0.47 5.15 -11.98
N ASN A 263 1.17 4.38 -12.81
CA ASN A 263 2.46 4.78 -13.35
C ASN A 263 2.64 4.53 -14.86
N THR A 264 3.54 5.30 -15.46
CA THR A 264 4.02 5.07 -16.83
C THR A 264 5.55 5.20 -16.91
N SER A 265 6.20 4.29 -17.64
CA SER A 265 7.61 4.40 -18.03
C SER A 265 7.79 4.64 -19.53
N GLY A 266 6.70 4.90 -20.25
CA GLY A 266 6.69 5.06 -21.71
C GLY A 266 6.31 6.45 -22.19
N VAL A 267 5.75 6.51 -23.40
CA VAL A 267 5.26 7.75 -24.03
C VAL A 267 3.74 7.94 -23.87
N GLY A 268 3.03 6.91 -23.38
CA GLY A 268 1.62 7.03 -22.99
C GLY A 268 1.48 7.54 -21.56
N ASP A 269 0.39 8.26 -21.29
CA ASP A 269 0.13 8.91 -20.00
C ASP A 269 -0.19 7.90 -18.88
N ALA A 270 0.12 8.26 -17.63
CA ALA A 270 -0.39 7.54 -16.46
C ALA A 270 -1.91 7.75 -16.30
N GLY A 271 -2.57 6.85 -15.59
CA GLY A 271 -3.99 6.97 -15.23
C GLY A 271 -4.16 7.77 -13.94
N ASP A 272 -5.41 8.07 -13.61
CA ASP A 272 -5.74 8.76 -12.37
C ASP A 272 -5.88 7.76 -11.21
N LEU A 273 -5.53 8.23 -10.01
CA LEU A 273 -5.67 7.48 -8.76
C LEU A 273 -6.73 8.15 -7.90
N ARG A 274 -7.84 7.44 -7.63
CA ARG A 274 -8.90 7.91 -6.72
C ARG A 274 -8.97 7.06 -5.46
N ILE A 275 -8.80 7.69 -4.30
CA ILE A 275 -8.97 7.06 -2.99
C ILE A 275 -10.12 7.74 -2.26
N GLN A 276 -11.10 6.96 -1.84
CA GLN A 276 -12.18 7.38 -0.95
C GLN A 276 -12.17 6.53 0.31
N THR A 277 -11.97 7.15 1.48
CA THR A 277 -11.85 6.41 2.75
C THR A 277 -12.32 7.17 3.99
N GLY A 278 -12.41 6.50 5.14
CA GLY A 278 -12.54 7.18 6.43
C GLY A 278 -11.20 7.80 6.86
N THR A 279 -10.12 7.02 6.80
CA THR A 279 -8.76 7.45 7.15
C THR A 279 -7.76 6.95 6.12
N LEU A 280 -6.93 7.85 5.60
CA LEU A 280 -5.73 7.51 4.84
C LEU A 280 -4.50 7.71 5.74
N MET A 281 -3.70 6.66 5.91
CA MET A 281 -2.41 6.72 6.59
C MET A 281 -1.30 6.26 5.63
N VAL A 282 -0.29 7.09 5.41
CA VAL A 282 0.91 6.74 4.62
C VAL A 282 2.14 7.01 5.47
N ARG A 283 2.99 6.01 5.70
CA ARG A 283 4.10 6.15 6.66
C ARG A 283 5.29 5.22 6.46
N ASP A 284 6.37 5.50 7.20
CA ASP A 284 7.61 4.72 7.23
C ASP A 284 8.29 4.63 5.84
N GLY A 285 8.25 5.70 5.05
CA GLY A 285 8.79 5.73 3.68
C GLY A 285 7.88 5.15 2.59
N ALA A 286 6.62 4.86 2.91
CA ALA A 286 5.61 4.48 1.91
C ALA A 286 5.16 5.64 1.03
N GLU A 287 4.64 5.33 -0.17
CA GLU A 287 4.22 6.32 -1.15
C GLU A 287 2.83 5.99 -1.74
N VAL A 288 2.05 7.03 -2.04
CA VAL A 288 0.77 6.90 -2.75
C VAL A 288 0.72 7.97 -3.83
N GLY A 289 0.51 7.59 -5.09
CA GLY A 289 0.65 8.58 -6.15
C GLY A 289 0.36 8.16 -7.58
N VAL A 290 0.57 9.14 -8.46
CA VAL A 290 0.58 8.97 -9.91
C VAL A 290 1.97 9.40 -10.42
N ARG A 291 2.57 8.68 -11.38
CA ARG A 291 3.96 8.97 -11.79
C ARG A 291 4.22 8.71 -13.26
N SER A 292 5.07 9.56 -13.84
CA SER A 292 5.69 9.30 -15.13
C SER A 292 7.20 9.38 -15.04
N THR A 293 7.86 8.27 -15.38
CA THR A 293 9.32 8.21 -15.60
C THR A 293 9.69 8.37 -17.08
N GLY A 294 8.70 8.48 -17.97
CA GLY A 294 8.87 8.65 -19.41
C GLY A 294 8.41 10.02 -19.93
N GLU A 295 7.97 10.06 -21.19
CA GLU A 295 7.49 11.28 -21.85
C GLU A 295 6.00 11.54 -21.65
N GLY A 296 5.20 10.52 -21.31
CA GLY A 296 3.76 10.66 -21.03
C GLY A 296 3.49 11.49 -19.78
N ALA A 297 2.36 12.18 -19.71
CA ALA A 297 1.97 12.95 -18.52
C ALA A 297 1.67 12.05 -17.31
N ALA A 298 1.80 12.57 -16.09
CA ALA A 298 1.14 11.96 -14.93
C ALA A 298 -0.34 12.33 -14.89
N GLY A 299 -1.15 11.43 -14.32
CA GLY A 299 -2.57 11.67 -14.10
C GLY A 299 -2.85 12.55 -12.88
N GLU A 300 -4.02 12.34 -12.28
CA GLU A 300 -4.49 13.08 -11.12
C GLU A 300 -4.65 12.17 -9.88
N LEU A 301 -4.03 12.55 -8.76
CA LEU A 301 -4.26 11.94 -7.46
C LEU A 301 -5.44 12.63 -6.76
N ASN A 302 -6.56 11.94 -6.62
CA ASN A 302 -7.76 12.37 -5.92
C ASN A 302 -7.91 11.63 -4.59
N VAL A 303 -7.78 12.32 -3.46
CA VAL A 303 -8.07 11.74 -2.13
C VAL A 303 -9.26 12.44 -1.49
N THR A 304 -10.25 11.67 -1.09
CA THR A 304 -11.37 12.10 -0.24
C THR A 304 -11.38 11.25 1.03
N ALA A 305 -11.05 11.85 2.17
CA ALA A 305 -11.00 11.16 3.47
C ALA A 305 -11.71 11.97 4.56
N ASN A 306 -11.91 11.43 5.76
CA ASN A 306 -12.17 12.27 6.95
C ASN A 306 -10.84 12.80 7.50
N SER A 307 -9.82 11.95 7.54
CA SER A 307 -8.47 12.27 7.99
C SER A 307 -7.39 11.72 7.05
N ILE A 308 -6.35 12.52 6.82
CA ILE A 308 -5.13 12.12 6.12
C ILE A 308 -3.94 12.31 7.08
N LEU A 309 -3.15 11.25 7.28
CA LEU A 309 -1.93 11.29 8.08
C LEU A 309 -0.75 10.79 7.23
N LEU A 310 0.23 11.67 7.02
CA LEU A 310 1.55 11.32 6.49
C LEU A 310 2.56 11.40 7.64
N ASP A 311 3.30 10.33 7.90
CA ASP A 311 4.24 10.26 9.02
C ASP A 311 5.54 9.52 8.64
N MET A 312 6.68 9.92 9.20
CA MET A 312 7.99 9.27 8.99
C MET A 312 8.31 9.01 7.51
N GLN A 313 8.46 10.08 6.72
CA GLN A 313 8.68 10.05 5.27
C GLN A 313 7.51 9.47 4.45
N GLY A 314 6.28 9.52 4.97
CA GLY A 314 5.08 9.21 4.18
C GLY A 314 4.87 10.22 3.06
N THR A 315 4.64 9.76 1.83
CA THR A 315 4.61 10.63 0.64
C THR A 315 3.31 10.50 -0.16
N LEU A 316 2.72 11.64 -0.53
CA LEU A 316 1.72 11.74 -1.60
C LEU A 316 2.36 12.40 -2.83
N SER A 317 2.25 11.77 -3.99
CA SER A 317 3.09 12.10 -5.15
C SER A 317 2.29 12.19 -6.45
N ALA A 318 2.59 13.22 -7.25
CA ALA A 318 2.22 13.30 -8.66
C ALA A 318 3.40 13.75 -9.53
N ALA A 319 4.61 13.42 -9.10
CA ALA A 319 5.87 13.85 -9.70
C ALA A 319 6.17 13.19 -11.06
N THR A 320 6.87 13.92 -11.94
CA THR A 320 7.29 13.42 -13.27
C THR A 320 8.72 13.77 -13.62
N VAL A 321 9.33 12.95 -14.47
CA VAL A 321 10.70 13.19 -14.98
C VAL A 321 10.69 14.11 -16.20
N SER A 322 9.82 13.83 -17.19
CA SER A 322 9.81 14.53 -18.48
C SER A 322 8.41 14.80 -19.07
N GLY A 323 7.38 14.06 -18.68
CA GLY A 323 6.00 14.41 -19.01
C GLY A 323 5.46 15.59 -18.19
N ALA A 324 4.33 16.15 -18.60
CA ALA A 324 3.65 17.21 -17.84
C ALA A 324 3.35 16.75 -16.39
N GLY A 325 3.58 17.64 -15.42
CA GLY A 325 3.40 17.31 -14.00
C GLY A 325 1.96 16.97 -13.64
N GLY A 326 1.78 15.94 -12.81
CA GLY A 326 0.46 15.47 -12.38
C GLY A 326 -0.13 16.36 -11.29
N ASN A 327 -1.44 16.30 -11.09
CA ASN A 327 -2.14 17.13 -10.09
C ASN A 327 -2.49 16.30 -8.84
N ILE A 328 -2.50 16.95 -7.68
CA ILE A 328 -2.95 16.36 -6.40
C ILE A 328 -4.15 17.17 -5.90
N ASN A 329 -5.28 16.49 -5.68
CA ASN A 329 -6.51 17.06 -5.14
C ASN A 329 -6.88 16.32 -3.83
N LEU A 330 -6.70 16.98 -2.69
CA LEU A 330 -7.01 16.46 -1.36
C LEU A 330 -8.26 17.13 -0.78
N THR A 331 -9.17 16.32 -0.23
CA THR A 331 -10.32 16.79 0.55
C THR A 331 -10.44 15.97 1.83
N ALA A 332 -10.32 16.62 2.99
CA ALA A 332 -10.50 15.99 4.29
C ALA A 332 -11.02 17.00 5.34
N SER A 333 -11.33 16.54 6.56
CA SER A 333 -11.44 17.45 7.71
C SER A 333 -10.05 17.73 8.28
N ASP A 334 -9.28 16.70 8.58
CA ASP A 334 -7.95 16.84 9.17
C ASP A 334 -6.86 16.32 8.22
N ILE A 335 -5.83 17.13 7.97
CA ILE A 335 -4.62 16.71 7.25
C ILE A 335 -3.40 16.97 8.14
N GLN A 336 -2.64 15.92 8.42
CA GLN A 336 -1.43 15.99 9.24
C GLN A 336 -0.23 15.43 8.48
N LEU A 337 0.87 16.19 8.43
CA LEU A 337 2.18 15.74 7.96
C LEU A 337 3.20 15.83 9.09
N ARG A 338 3.98 14.76 9.30
CA ARG A 338 4.95 14.61 10.39
C ARG A 338 6.25 13.98 9.93
N HIS A 339 7.34 14.26 10.65
CA HIS A 339 8.66 13.64 10.47
C HIS A 339 9.10 13.46 9.00
N HIS A 340 9.38 14.56 8.30
CA HIS A 340 9.87 14.56 6.91
C HIS A 340 8.90 13.97 5.87
N SER A 341 7.59 14.12 6.09
CA SER A 341 6.56 13.66 5.13
C SER A 341 6.27 14.71 4.04
N MET A 342 5.78 14.28 2.89
CA MET A 342 5.76 15.11 1.67
C MET A 342 4.43 15.02 0.90
N ILE A 343 3.96 16.15 0.38
CA ILE A 343 2.96 16.20 -0.71
C ILE A 343 3.63 16.90 -1.89
N THR A 344 3.82 16.22 -3.03
CA THR A 344 4.67 16.77 -4.11
C THR A 344 4.17 16.54 -5.54
N THR A 345 4.28 17.58 -6.35
CA THR A 345 4.11 17.58 -7.82
C THR A 345 5.42 18.00 -8.52
N ASN A 346 6.57 17.83 -7.85
CA ASN A 346 7.86 18.28 -8.37
C ASN A 346 8.25 17.60 -9.70
N VAL A 347 8.93 18.34 -10.57
CA VAL A 347 9.34 17.84 -11.89
C VAL A 347 10.76 18.30 -12.27
N ALA A 348 11.46 17.47 -13.05
CA ALA A 348 12.78 17.83 -13.58
C ALA A 348 12.69 18.59 -14.91
N ASN A 349 12.14 17.98 -15.97
CA ASN A 349 12.28 18.47 -17.34
C ASN A 349 10.99 19.06 -17.95
N SER A 350 10.02 19.44 -17.14
CA SER A 350 8.69 19.92 -17.57
C SER A 350 8.11 20.99 -16.64
N ASP A 351 6.88 21.44 -16.91
CA ASP A 351 6.11 22.29 -15.98
C ASP A 351 5.51 21.45 -14.85
N SER A 352 5.61 21.93 -13.60
CA SER A 352 5.10 21.24 -12.41
C SER A 352 3.58 21.31 -12.33
N GLY A 353 2.97 20.22 -11.86
CA GLY A 353 1.53 20.10 -11.68
C GLY A 353 1.02 20.81 -10.43
N ASN A 354 -0.30 20.86 -10.26
CA ASN A 354 -0.94 21.66 -9.22
C ASN A 354 -1.36 20.82 -8.00
N ILE A 355 -1.29 21.43 -6.81
CA ILE A 355 -1.75 20.87 -5.54
C ILE A 355 -2.95 21.70 -5.07
N MET A 356 -4.12 21.07 -4.90
CA MET A 356 -5.27 21.67 -4.23
C MET A 356 -5.57 20.90 -2.94
N ILE A 357 -5.65 21.64 -1.83
CA ILE A 357 -5.98 21.09 -0.52
C ILE A 357 -7.22 21.80 0.00
N ASN A 358 -8.25 21.01 0.31
CA ASN A 358 -9.43 21.46 1.03
C ASN A 358 -9.48 20.71 2.37
N ALA A 359 -9.27 21.42 3.47
CA ALA A 359 -9.23 20.87 4.83
C ALA A 359 -10.09 21.72 5.78
N ASP A 360 -10.50 21.17 6.92
CA ASP A 360 -10.86 22.00 8.07
C ASP A 360 -9.58 22.47 8.78
N VAL A 361 -8.66 21.53 9.05
CA VAL A 361 -7.35 21.81 9.68
C VAL A 361 -6.21 21.14 8.90
N LEU A 362 -5.16 21.92 8.61
CA LEU A 362 -3.88 21.45 8.10
C LEU A 362 -2.79 21.65 9.16
N VAL A 363 -2.06 20.59 9.49
CA VAL A 363 -0.88 20.63 10.37
C VAL A 363 0.30 19.98 9.67
N ALA A 364 1.38 20.72 9.43
CA ALA A 364 2.65 20.15 8.97
C ALA A 364 3.76 20.53 9.95
N LEU A 365 4.52 19.55 10.42
CA LEU A 365 5.55 19.71 11.45
C LEU A 365 6.75 18.80 11.17
N GLU A 366 7.90 19.12 11.79
CA GLU A 366 9.16 18.36 11.63
C GLU A 366 9.59 18.21 10.15
N ASN A 367 9.80 19.33 9.47
CA ASN A 367 10.33 19.37 8.10
C ASN A 367 9.46 18.59 7.11
N SER A 368 8.14 18.69 7.25
CA SER A 368 7.18 18.06 6.36
C SER A 368 6.55 19.09 5.42
N ASP A 369 6.61 18.84 4.11
CA ASP A 369 6.53 19.89 3.09
C ASP A 369 5.45 19.64 2.02
N ILE A 370 5.08 20.71 1.32
CA ILE A 370 4.10 20.72 0.22
C ILE A 370 4.72 21.44 -0.97
N THR A 371 5.12 20.71 -2.01
CA THR A 371 6.04 21.23 -3.04
C THR A 371 5.54 21.04 -4.49
N ALA A 372 5.52 22.12 -5.27
CA ALA A 372 5.16 22.14 -6.69
C ALA A 372 6.25 22.82 -7.52
N ASN A 373 7.47 22.33 -7.40
CA ASN A 373 8.68 22.93 -7.97
C ASN A 373 9.06 22.32 -9.33
N ALA A 374 9.78 23.08 -10.16
CA ALA A 374 10.33 22.61 -11.43
C ALA A 374 11.80 22.98 -11.60
N GLU A 375 12.63 22.06 -12.08
CA GLU A 375 14.04 22.37 -12.42
C GLU A 375 14.12 23.13 -13.76
N GLN A 376 13.60 22.56 -14.85
CA GLN A 376 13.71 23.11 -16.21
C GLN A 376 12.38 23.59 -16.82
N GLY A 377 11.36 23.84 -15.99
CA GLY A 377 10.07 24.41 -16.40
C GLY A 377 9.49 25.36 -15.37
N THR A 378 8.20 25.65 -15.48
CA THR A 378 7.49 26.53 -14.53
C THR A 378 7.03 25.81 -13.27
N GLY A 379 7.06 26.50 -12.14
CA GLY A 379 6.49 26.01 -10.88
C GLY A 379 4.96 25.94 -10.95
N GLY A 380 4.38 24.97 -10.27
CA GLY A 380 2.93 24.69 -10.29
C GLY A 380 2.12 25.65 -9.43
N ARG A 381 0.82 25.39 -9.25
CA ARG A 381 0.01 26.09 -8.25
C ARG A 381 -0.21 25.25 -7.00
N VAL A 382 0.02 25.83 -5.84
CA VAL A 382 -0.44 25.28 -4.55
C VAL A 382 -1.58 26.15 -4.02
N THR A 383 -2.78 25.60 -3.92
CA THR A 383 -3.96 26.27 -3.34
C THR A 383 -4.41 25.51 -2.10
N ILE A 384 -4.39 26.18 -0.94
CA ILE A 384 -4.79 25.61 0.35
C ILE A 384 -5.99 26.38 0.89
N ASN A 385 -7.15 25.71 0.96
CA ASN A 385 -8.36 26.22 1.59
C ASN A 385 -8.54 25.49 2.94
N ALA A 386 -8.35 26.19 4.06
CA ALA A 386 -8.48 25.60 5.40
C ALA A 386 -8.98 26.59 6.46
N GLN A 387 -9.63 26.10 7.51
CA GLN A 387 -10.04 26.94 8.65
C GLN A 387 -8.86 27.23 9.59
N GLY A 388 -7.96 26.26 9.76
CA GLY A 388 -6.70 26.40 10.50
C GLY A 388 -5.52 25.80 9.75
N ILE A 389 -4.37 26.49 9.77
CA ILE A 389 -3.10 26.03 9.18
C ILE A 389 -2.00 26.26 10.22
N PHE A 390 -1.25 25.21 10.56
CA PHE A 390 -0.29 25.23 11.66
C PHE A 390 1.03 24.55 11.30
N GLY A 391 2.14 25.15 11.75
CA GLY A 391 3.49 24.59 11.66
C GLY A 391 4.20 24.73 10.32
N ILE A 392 3.46 25.04 9.25
CA ILE A 392 3.93 25.19 7.87
C ILE A 392 3.78 26.64 7.38
N GLU A 393 4.68 27.09 6.50
CA GLU A 393 4.69 28.44 5.93
C GLU A 393 5.12 28.41 4.45
N PHE A 394 4.69 29.38 3.65
CA PHE A 394 5.24 29.56 2.30
C PHE A 394 6.65 30.15 2.35
N ARG A 395 7.60 29.53 1.66
CA ARG A 395 8.97 30.05 1.49
C ARG A 395 9.44 29.91 0.03
N GLU A 396 10.36 30.77 -0.38
CA GLU A 396 10.93 30.74 -1.75
C GLU A 396 12.02 29.67 -1.93
N GLN A 397 12.42 28.98 -0.85
CA GLN A 397 13.45 27.95 -0.82
C GLN A 397 13.09 26.96 0.29
N ILE A 398 13.43 25.67 0.11
CA ILE A 398 13.30 24.66 1.17
C ILE A 398 14.29 24.95 2.31
N THR A 399 13.81 24.88 3.55
CA THR A 399 14.55 25.06 4.79
C THR A 399 14.49 23.78 5.64
N PRO A 400 15.05 23.76 6.87
CA PRO A 400 14.84 22.68 7.85
C PRO A 400 13.49 22.72 8.58
N GLU A 401 12.59 23.63 8.19
CA GLU A 401 11.25 23.79 8.73
C GLU A 401 10.20 23.30 7.71
N SER A 402 8.95 23.09 8.13
CA SER A 402 7.88 22.73 7.20
C SER A 402 7.59 23.85 6.21
N ASP A 403 7.65 23.55 4.92
CA ASP A 403 7.53 24.49 3.80
C ASP A 403 6.37 24.23 2.85
N ILE A 404 5.81 25.30 2.30
CA ILE A 404 5.07 25.30 1.04
C ILE A 404 5.92 25.99 -0.02
N THR A 405 6.19 25.31 -1.14
CA THR A 405 6.96 25.89 -2.25
C THR A 405 6.31 25.61 -3.61
N ALA A 406 6.52 26.51 -4.56
CA ALA A 406 6.09 26.33 -5.95
C ALA A 406 7.06 27.05 -6.90
N THR A 407 8.33 26.70 -6.86
CA THR A 407 9.42 27.50 -7.45
C THR A 407 10.00 26.90 -8.72
N SER A 408 10.76 27.71 -9.48
CA SER A 408 11.48 27.27 -10.68
C SER A 408 12.97 27.60 -10.58
N GLU A 409 13.85 26.67 -10.93
CA GLU A 409 15.30 26.97 -11.03
C GLU A 409 15.63 27.86 -12.23
N LEU A 410 14.73 28.02 -13.20
CA LEU A 410 14.88 28.97 -14.31
C LEU A 410 14.83 30.43 -13.84
N GLY A 411 14.21 30.71 -12.69
CA GLY A 411 14.16 32.02 -12.06
C GLY A 411 12.80 32.36 -11.42
N PRO A 412 12.72 33.40 -10.58
CA PRO A 412 11.48 33.81 -9.91
C PRO A 412 10.33 34.14 -10.86
N GLU A 413 10.61 34.55 -12.10
CA GLU A 413 9.60 34.82 -13.14
C GLU A 413 8.96 33.56 -13.73
N PHE A 414 9.54 32.38 -13.52
CA PHE A 414 9.01 31.07 -13.88
C PHE A 414 8.44 30.32 -12.66
N SER A 415 8.59 30.86 -11.45
CA SER A 415 7.96 30.31 -10.26
C SER A 415 6.44 30.41 -10.35
N GLY A 416 5.78 29.42 -9.76
CA GLY A 416 4.35 29.28 -9.70
C GLY A 416 3.68 30.13 -8.64
N ILE A 417 2.47 29.72 -8.22
CA ILE A 417 1.61 30.50 -7.33
C ILE A 417 1.27 29.69 -6.09
N VAL A 418 1.49 30.27 -4.92
CA VAL A 418 0.99 29.74 -3.64
C VAL A 418 -0.14 30.62 -3.13
N GLU A 419 -1.32 30.04 -2.98
CA GLU A 419 -2.56 30.69 -2.56
C GLU A 419 -3.07 30.04 -1.28
N ILE A 420 -3.04 30.79 -0.16
CA ILE A 420 -3.43 30.28 1.16
C ILE A 420 -4.69 31.02 1.62
N ASN A 421 -5.83 30.32 1.54
CA ASN A 421 -7.16 30.81 1.88
C ASN A 421 -7.55 30.31 3.28
N GLN A 422 -7.21 31.09 4.31
CA GLN A 422 -7.66 30.84 5.68
C GLN A 422 -9.13 31.25 5.86
N LEU A 423 -10.02 30.26 5.88
CA LEU A 423 -11.46 30.40 6.10
C LEU A 423 -11.71 30.85 7.55
N THR A 424 -11.82 32.16 7.72
CA THR A 424 -11.66 32.81 9.03
C THR A 424 -12.85 32.52 9.95
N ILE A 425 -12.64 31.69 10.98
CA ILE A 425 -13.49 31.73 12.18
C ILE A 425 -13.07 32.96 12.99
N ASP A 426 -13.93 33.98 13.04
CA ASP A 426 -13.74 35.12 13.94
C ASP A 426 -13.98 34.69 15.41
N PRO A 427 -12.94 34.56 16.25
CA PRO A 427 -13.09 34.07 17.61
C PRO A 427 -13.81 35.09 18.51
N SER A 428 -13.89 36.36 18.10
CA SER A 428 -14.59 37.40 18.86
C SER A 428 -16.11 37.21 18.86
N THR A 429 -16.65 36.47 17.87
CA THR A 429 -18.08 36.12 17.84
C THR A 429 -18.50 35.13 18.93
N GLY A 430 -17.55 34.39 19.52
CA GLY A 430 -17.78 33.51 20.67
C GLY A 430 -17.62 34.18 22.03
N LEU A 431 -17.08 35.40 22.08
CA LEU A 431 -16.95 36.19 23.31
C LEU A 431 -18.29 36.88 23.62
N VAL A 432 -19.17 36.16 24.30
CA VAL A 432 -20.32 36.79 24.97
C VAL A 432 -19.76 37.69 26.07
N ASP A 433 -19.89 39.01 25.91
CA ASP A 433 -19.64 39.97 26.99
C ASP A 433 -20.48 39.57 28.21
N LEU A 434 -19.80 39.13 29.27
CA LEU A 434 -20.45 38.85 30.55
C LEU A 434 -21.14 40.14 31.03
N PRO A 435 -22.45 40.12 31.34
CA PRO A 435 -23.16 41.31 31.77
C PRO A 435 -22.47 41.97 32.98
N ILE A 436 -21.84 43.11 32.74
CA ILE A 436 -21.19 43.95 33.76
C ILE A 436 -22.17 44.77 34.59
N ASP A 437 -23.45 44.39 34.58
CA ASP A 437 -24.42 44.74 35.60
C ASP A 437 -24.04 44.05 36.92
N VAL A 438 -23.04 44.62 37.59
CA VAL A 438 -22.72 44.33 38.98
C VAL A 438 -23.94 44.72 39.80
N ILE A 439 -24.78 43.73 40.10
CA ILE A 439 -25.94 43.89 40.97
C ILE A 439 -25.47 44.51 42.29
N ASP A 440 -25.84 45.78 42.54
CA ASP A 440 -25.55 46.44 43.81
C ASP A 440 -26.40 45.78 44.89
N THR A 441 -25.82 44.77 45.55
CA THR A 441 -26.46 43.97 46.60
C THR A 441 -26.96 44.82 47.77
N ARG A 442 -26.52 46.08 47.90
CA ARG A 442 -27.06 47.06 48.84
C ARG A 442 -28.51 47.45 48.55
N GLN A 443 -28.95 47.40 47.29
CA GLN A 443 -30.35 47.69 46.90
C GLN A 443 -31.27 46.47 47.01
N LEU A 444 -30.71 45.26 47.10
CA LEU A 444 -31.46 44.02 47.37
C LEU A 444 -31.71 43.76 48.86
N VAL A 445 -31.19 44.60 49.76
CA VAL A 445 -31.52 44.53 51.19
C VAL A 445 -32.92 45.09 51.41
N VAL A 446 -33.93 44.24 51.20
CA VAL A 446 -35.31 44.51 51.61
C VAL A 446 -35.34 44.75 53.11
N ALA A 447 -35.81 45.93 53.52
CA ALA A 447 -35.97 46.29 54.92
C ALA A 447 -37.05 45.40 55.57
N SER A 448 -36.63 44.33 56.27
CA SER A 448 -37.53 43.44 57.00
C SER A 448 -37.20 43.41 58.49
N CYS A 449 -38.15 43.92 59.28
CA CYS A 449 -38.48 43.64 60.67
C CYS A 449 -37.37 43.56 61.74
N ALA A 450 -37.53 44.36 62.80
CA ALA A 450 -36.71 44.32 64.00
C ALA A 450 -36.94 43.04 64.83
N GLY A 451 -35.85 42.45 65.34
CA GLY A 451 -35.89 41.33 66.30
C GLY A 451 -34.55 41.08 66.98
N SER A 452 -34.55 41.08 68.32
CA SER A 452 -33.46 40.69 69.25
C SER A 452 -32.03 41.21 68.98
N LYS A 453 -31.56 42.10 69.87
CA LYS A 453 -30.13 42.21 70.18
C LYS A 453 -29.67 40.90 70.80
N ASP A 454 -28.62 40.28 70.23
CA ASP A 454 -27.56 39.50 70.92
C ASP A 454 -26.74 38.65 69.91
N SER A 455 -26.33 39.26 68.80
CA SER A 455 -25.32 38.70 67.90
C SER A 455 -24.57 39.84 67.20
N ASN A 456 -23.24 39.75 67.17
CA ASN A 456 -22.38 40.70 66.47
C ASN A 456 -21.63 39.96 65.35
N PHE A 457 -21.74 40.43 64.12
CA PHE A 457 -21.02 39.89 62.98
C PHE A 457 -19.77 40.73 62.71
N VAL A 458 -18.59 40.17 62.99
CA VAL A 458 -17.31 40.84 62.77
C VAL A 458 -16.70 40.36 61.45
N VAL A 459 -16.60 41.28 60.49
CA VAL A 459 -15.84 41.04 59.25
C VAL A 459 -14.35 41.20 59.55
N THR A 460 -13.66 40.08 59.78
CA THR A 460 -12.19 40.05 59.69
C THR A 460 -11.80 40.28 58.22
N GLY A 461 -10.96 41.28 57.96
CA GLY A 461 -10.70 41.80 56.61
C GLY A 461 -10.12 40.78 55.61
N ARG A 462 -10.10 41.18 54.33
CA ARG A 462 -9.63 40.38 53.19
C ARG A 462 -8.16 39.95 53.36
N GLY A 463 -7.94 38.73 53.86
CA GLY A 463 -6.68 38.01 53.67
C GLY A 463 -6.68 37.29 52.32
N GLY A 464 -5.55 37.29 51.62
CA GLY A 464 -5.32 36.38 50.49
C GLY A 464 -5.57 36.91 49.08
N LEU A 465 -5.36 38.22 48.81
CA LEU A 465 -4.97 38.62 47.45
C LEU A 465 -3.45 38.48 47.32
N PRO A 466 -2.93 37.72 46.34
CA PRO A 466 -1.49 37.61 46.13
C PRO A 466 -0.90 38.96 45.70
N PRO A 467 0.33 39.31 46.14
CA PRO A 467 0.97 40.55 45.73
C PRO A 467 1.23 40.56 44.22
N ASN A 468 1.15 41.76 43.63
CA ASN A 468 1.41 41.99 42.21
C ASN A 468 2.88 41.64 41.87
N PRO A 469 3.17 40.89 40.77
CA PRO A 469 4.54 40.55 40.36
C PRO A 469 5.49 41.74 40.19
N TYR A 470 4.96 42.96 40.02
CA TYR A 470 5.73 44.19 39.85
C TYR A 470 5.85 45.05 41.12
N GLU A 471 5.33 44.60 42.27
CA GLU A 471 5.45 45.32 43.55
C GLU A 471 6.73 44.92 44.31
N VAL A 472 7.38 45.90 44.94
CA VAL A 472 8.64 45.67 45.67
C VAL A 472 8.35 44.92 46.98
N VAL A 473 8.93 43.72 47.12
CA VAL A 473 8.71 42.83 48.25
C VAL A 473 9.15 43.47 49.57
N ASN A 474 8.19 43.79 50.43
CA ASN A 474 8.43 44.30 51.78
C ASN A 474 8.33 43.15 52.81
N SER A 475 9.37 42.97 53.62
CA SER A 475 9.59 41.76 54.44
C SER A 475 8.85 41.72 55.78
N THR A 476 7.58 42.14 55.82
CA THR A 476 6.70 41.94 56.99
C THR A 476 5.85 40.68 56.82
N ALA A 477 6.45 39.53 57.10
CA ALA A 477 5.73 38.26 57.17
C ALA A 477 4.71 38.28 58.30
N GLY A 478 3.42 38.23 57.96
CA GLY A 478 2.34 38.08 58.94
C GLY A 478 2.42 36.72 59.63
N TRP A 479 2.47 36.73 60.96
CA TRP A 479 2.44 35.51 61.77
C TRP A 479 1.09 34.81 61.62
N ILE A 480 1.09 33.53 61.23
CA ILE A 480 -0.12 32.69 61.18
C ILE A 480 0.00 31.66 62.31
N ASP A 481 -0.97 31.64 63.21
CA ASP A 481 -1.00 30.71 64.35
C ASP A 481 -1.73 29.41 63.95
N TRP A 482 -0.97 28.32 63.86
CA TRP A 482 -1.48 26.99 63.45
C TRP A 482 -1.87 26.09 64.64
N ARG A 483 -2.00 26.63 65.86
CA ARG A 483 -2.28 25.82 67.06
C ARG A 483 -3.77 25.51 67.22
N SER A 484 -4.18 24.34 66.75
CA SER A 484 -5.37 23.64 67.26
C SER A 484 -5.23 23.40 68.77
N ARG A 485 -6.25 23.73 69.58
CA ARG A 485 -6.24 23.43 71.02
C ARG A 485 -6.46 21.93 71.28
N GLU A 486 -5.51 21.27 71.94
CA GLU A 486 -5.72 19.96 72.57
C GLU A 486 -6.70 19.99 73.76
N SER A 487 -7.42 18.87 73.93
CA SER A 487 -7.64 18.10 75.18
C SER A 487 -8.70 17.01 74.90
N GLU A 488 -8.61 15.74 75.32
CA GLU A 488 -7.76 15.13 76.36
C GLU A 488 -7.62 13.59 76.19
N ILE A 489 -6.50 13.04 76.70
CA ILE A 489 -6.30 11.66 77.25
C ILE A 489 -6.33 10.42 76.32
N GLY A 490 -5.22 9.66 76.31
CA GLY A 490 -5.29 8.18 76.39
C GLY A 490 -4.23 7.33 75.65
N ASN A 491 -3.03 7.16 76.22
CA ASN A 491 -2.04 6.05 76.06
C ASN A 491 -2.19 5.09 74.84
N ARG A 492 -1.14 4.79 74.05
CA ARG A 492 0.04 3.98 74.50
C ARG A 492 1.15 3.81 73.44
N GLU A 493 2.41 3.81 73.91
CA GLU A 493 3.67 3.19 73.41
C GLU A 493 4.01 3.05 71.89
N LEU A 494 5.18 3.61 71.53
CA LEU A 494 5.94 3.39 70.28
C LEU A 494 7.01 2.29 70.45
N PRO A 495 7.38 1.57 69.39
CA PRO A 495 8.72 0.97 69.21
C PRO A 495 9.62 1.83 68.31
N GLU A 496 10.89 1.98 68.69
CA GLU A 496 11.93 2.72 67.94
C GLU A 496 12.79 1.82 67.00
N PRO A 497 13.69 2.36 66.14
CA PRO A 497 14.06 1.78 64.84
C PRO A 497 15.48 1.18 64.76
N SER A 498 15.85 0.64 63.58
CA SER A 498 17.23 0.54 63.01
C SER A 498 17.27 -0.35 61.74
N PRO A 499 18.32 -0.33 60.88
CA PRO A 499 19.16 0.80 60.43
C PRO A 499 19.47 0.79 58.90
N ILE A 500 20.28 1.74 58.42
CA ILE A 500 20.74 1.94 57.03
C ILE A 500 21.99 1.09 56.69
N VAL A 501 22.17 0.67 55.42
CA VAL A 501 23.49 0.35 54.83
C VAL A 501 23.61 0.96 53.41
N ASN A 502 24.78 1.53 53.09
CA ASN A 502 25.14 2.22 51.84
C ASN A 502 25.98 1.34 50.87
N ASN A 503 25.96 1.69 49.58
CA ASN A 503 27.11 1.80 48.65
C ASN A 503 26.56 2.36 47.31
N GLN A 504 27.01 3.47 46.70
CA GLN A 504 28.34 3.76 46.09
C GLN A 504 28.80 2.67 45.09
N SER A 505 29.23 2.94 43.86
CA SER A 505 29.30 4.15 43.00
C SER A 505 29.35 3.67 41.52
N SER A 506 29.45 4.46 40.43
CA SER A 506 29.92 5.84 40.19
C SER A 506 29.27 6.41 38.90
N VAL A 507 29.68 7.60 38.43
CA VAL A 507 29.38 8.16 37.09
C VAL A 507 30.67 8.64 36.44
N GLU A 508 30.92 8.32 35.17
CA GLU A 508 31.73 9.17 34.28
C GLU A 508 31.44 8.89 32.78
N SER A 509 32.04 9.67 31.89
CA SER A 509 31.41 10.12 30.63
C SER A 509 32.13 9.74 29.33
N LEU A 510 31.47 10.03 28.19
CA LEU A 510 31.99 10.13 26.82
C LEU A 510 32.36 8.82 26.09
N HIS A 511 31.71 8.57 24.93
CA HIS A 511 32.37 8.78 23.64
C HIS A 511 31.41 8.76 22.43
N SER A 512 31.81 9.50 21.41
CA SER A 512 31.24 9.64 20.07
C SER A 512 31.15 8.33 19.27
N PHE A 513 30.03 8.08 18.59
CA PHE A 513 29.93 7.07 17.54
C PHE A 513 30.40 7.64 16.19
N SER A 514 31.39 6.98 15.58
CA SER A 514 31.94 7.31 14.27
C SER A 514 31.53 6.28 13.22
N LEU A 515 31.15 6.75 12.02
CA LEU A 515 30.86 5.92 10.85
C LEU A 515 32.01 4.95 10.50
N PRO A 516 31.73 3.69 10.14
CA PRO A 516 32.76 2.77 9.65
C PRO A 516 33.21 3.18 8.24
N ARG A 517 34.52 3.43 8.09
CA ARG A 517 35.14 3.77 6.80
C ARG A 517 35.27 2.52 5.91
N ARG A 518 34.92 2.70 4.64
CA ARG A 518 35.09 1.77 3.51
C ARG A 518 36.57 1.38 3.34
N GLU A 519 36.96 0.17 3.72
CA GLU A 519 38.26 -0.42 3.34
C GLU A 519 38.16 -1.10 1.97
N GLN A 520 39.05 -0.70 1.05
CA GLN A 520 39.22 -1.37 -0.24
C GLN A 520 40.07 -2.64 -0.09
N GLN A 521 39.45 -3.83 -0.06
CA GLN A 521 40.18 -5.09 -0.27
C GLN A 521 40.12 -5.52 -1.74
N THR A 522 41.22 -5.33 -2.44
CA THR A 522 41.47 -5.90 -3.77
C THR A 522 41.76 -7.41 -3.66
N ARG A 523 40.73 -8.25 -3.75
CA ARG A 523 40.92 -9.71 -3.89
C ARG A 523 41.17 -10.09 -5.34
N LYS A 524 42.41 -10.49 -5.62
CA LYS A 524 42.79 -11.20 -6.85
C LYS A 524 42.17 -12.59 -6.86
N TYR A 525 41.64 -13.01 -8.00
CA TYR A 525 41.31 -14.41 -8.29
C TYR A 525 42.59 -15.27 -8.31
N PRO A 526 42.59 -16.44 -7.64
CA PRO A 526 43.39 -17.58 -8.03
C PRO A 526 42.54 -18.54 -8.88
N LEU A 527 43.03 -18.85 -10.08
CA LEU A 527 42.61 -20.05 -10.82
C LEU A 527 43.12 -21.30 -10.08
N SER A 528 42.23 -22.20 -9.70
CA SER A 528 42.59 -23.57 -9.33
C SER A 528 41.63 -24.56 -9.98
N GLN A 529 42.20 -25.56 -10.64
CA GLN A 529 41.47 -26.65 -11.28
C GLN A 529 40.84 -27.55 -10.22
N GLU A 530 39.61 -28.01 -10.44
CA GLU A 530 39.14 -29.27 -9.84
C GLU A 530 38.76 -30.26 -10.94
N GLN A 531 39.09 -31.53 -10.68
CA GLN A 531 39.00 -32.62 -11.63
C GLN A 531 37.67 -33.35 -11.48
N ASN A 532 37.07 -33.69 -12.62
CA ASN A 532 36.16 -34.82 -12.85
C ASN A 532 35.58 -35.52 -11.62
N ASN A 533 34.31 -35.26 -11.33
CA ASN A 533 33.45 -36.26 -10.70
C ASN A 533 32.13 -36.38 -11.48
N LEU A 534 32.06 -37.38 -12.35
CA LEU A 534 30.84 -37.79 -13.04
C LEU A 534 29.97 -38.60 -12.07
N GLN A 535 28.95 -37.98 -11.48
CA GLN A 535 27.82 -38.71 -10.90
C GLN A 535 26.55 -38.46 -11.71
N SER A 536 26.05 -39.55 -12.28
CA SER A 536 24.87 -39.61 -13.14
C SER A 536 23.60 -39.29 -12.35
N THR A 537 23.03 -38.10 -12.58
CA THR A 537 21.64 -37.81 -12.22
C THR A 537 20.72 -38.47 -13.26
N MET A 538 20.03 -39.54 -12.87
CA MET A 538 18.98 -40.10 -13.73
C MET A 538 17.81 -39.12 -13.80
N ALA A 539 17.58 -38.58 -15.00
CA ALA A 539 16.37 -37.83 -15.29
C ALA A 539 15.14 -38.72 -15.02
N HIS A 540 14.28 -38.29 -14.11
CA HIS A 540 12.97 -38.93 -13.97
C HIS A 540 12.12 -38.52 -15.17
N GLN A 541 11.94 -39.46 -16.09
CA GLN A 541 11.11 -39.27 -17.26
C GLN A 541 9.66 -39.04 -16.81
N ILE A 542 9.06 -37.93 -17.22
CA ILE A 542 7.64 -37.66 -17.01
C ILE A 542 6.84 -38.68 -17.82
N ILE A 543 5.90 -39.38 -17.17
CA ILE A 543 5.02 -40.37 -17.78
C ILE A 543 3.59 -39.90 -17.59
N GLU A 544 2.83 -39.77 -18.69
CA GLU A 544 1.41 -39.43 -18.64
C GLU A 544 0.60 -40.54 -17.95
N ALA A 545 -0.33 -40.17 -17.08
CA ALA A 545 -1.26 -41.11 -16.47
C ALA A 545 -2.23 -41.69 -17.51
N GLN A 546 -2.26 -43.02 -17.65
CA GLN A 546 -3.14 -43.72 -18.61
C GLN A 546 -4.42 -44.28 -17.98
N GLY A 547 -4.63 -44.03 -16.69
CA GLY A 547 -5.85 -44.39 -15.98
C GLY A 547 -5.89 -43.86 -14.56
N TRP A 548 -6.96 -44.20 -13.84
CA TRP A 548 -7.13 -43.87 -12.43
C TRP A 548 -7.68 -45.06 -11.65
N VAL A 549 -7.32 -45.14 -10.37
CA VAL A 549 -7.83 -46.10 -9.39
C VAL A 549 -8.67 -45.32 -8.38
N VAL A 550 -9.84 -45.84 -8.03
CA VAL A 550 -10.68 -45.29 -6.96
C VAL A 550 -10.58 -46.22 -5.76
N HIS A 551 -10.05 -45.71 -4.65
CA HIS A 551 -9.89 -46.44 -3.40
C HIS A 551 -11.23 -46.55 -2.63
N PRO A 552 -11.39 -47.51 -1.70
CA PRO A 552 -12.65 -47.74 -0.99
C PRO A 552 -13.15 -46.59 -0.10
N ASP A 553 -12.28 -45.63 0.21
CA ASP A 553 -12.56 -44.39 0.94
C ASP A 553 -12.97 -43.21 0.04
N GLY A 554 -12.94 -43.40 -1.28
CA GLY A 554 -13.25 -42.38 -2.28
C GLY A 554 -12.02 -41.62 -2.81
N GLN A 555 -10.80 -41.90 -2.32
CA GLN A 555 -9.59 -41.29 -2.87
C GLN A 555 -9.35 -41.76 -4.32
N VAL A 556 -9.00 -40.84 -5.22
CA VAL A 556 -8.68 -41.16 -6.62
C VAL A 556 -7.19 -40.99 -6.88
N GLU A 557 -6.54 -42.03 -7.38
CA GLU A 557 -5.10 -42.08 -7.68
C GLU A 557 -4.89 -42.22 -9.20
N LEU A 558 -4.10 -41.32 -9.79
CA LEU A 558 -3.73 -41.40 -11.21
C LEU A 558 -2.56 -42.37 -11.40
N VAL A 559 -2.71 -43.35 -12.30
CA VAL A 559 -1.71 -44.41 -12.50
C VAL A 559 -1.15 -44.42 -13.94
N PRO A 560 0.17 -44.61 -14.14
CA PRO A 560 0.76 -44.68 -15.47
C PRO A 560 0.36 -45.94 -16.25
N TYR A 561 -0.04 -47.01 -15.54
CA TYR A 561 -0.55 -48.25 -16.14
C TYR A 561 -1.72 -48.79 -15.31
N PRO A 562 -2.91 -49.03 -15.91
CA PRO A 562 -4.07 -49.53 -15.16
C PRO A 562 -3.89 -50.98 -14.72
N THR A 563 -3.70 -51.20 -13.41
CA THR A 563 -3.64 -52.53 -12.81
C THR A 563 -5.04 -53.08 -12.51
N ASN A 564 -5.60 -53.83 -13.48
CA ASN A 564 -6.86 -54.59 -13.34
C ASN A 564 -8.10 -53.79 -12.86
N GLY A 565 -8.43 -52.70 -13.56
CA GLY A 565 -9.77 -52.09 -13.56
C GLY A 565 -10.52 -52.43 -14.86
N THR A 566 -11.84 -52.62 -14.80
CA THR A 566 -12.67 -52.96 -15.98
C THR A 566 -12.63 -51.87 -17.04
N ILE A 567 -12.16 -52.21 -18.24
CA ILE A 567 -12.03 -51.30 -19.39
C ILE A 567 -13.41 -50.95 -19.96
N HIS A 568 -13.82 -49.68 -19.82
CA HIS A 568 -14.83 -49.09 -20.70
C HIS A 568 -14.12 -48.45 -21.90
N SER A 569 -14.27 -49.04 -23.08
CA SER A 569 -13.64 -48.56 -24.31
C SER A 569 -14.35 -47.33 -24.88
N GLY A 570 -13.73 -46.15 -24.74
CA GLY A 570 -14.15 -44.95 -25.45
C GLY A 570 -14.02 -45.12 -26.97
N TRP A 571 -15.07 -44.79 -27.72
CA TRP A 571 -15.06 -44.87 -29.18
C TRP A 571 -14.30 -43.69 -29.81
N LYS A 572 -12.99 -43.87 -30.05
CA LYS A 572 -12.21 -43.25 -31.15
C LYS A 572 -10.78 -43.80 -31.15
N GLN A 573 -10.24 -44.12 -32.32
CA GLN A 573 -8.80 -44.41 -32.47
C GLN A 573 -8.02 -43.09 -32.71
N PRO A 574 -6.79 -42.96 -32.18
CA PRO A 574 -5.92 -41.82 -32.52
C PRO A 574 -5.53 -41.82 -34.00
N ALA A 575 -5.44 -40.63 -34.60
CA ALA A 575 -4.90 -40.46 -35.94
C ALA A 575 -3.38 -40.59 -35.96
N ASN A 576 -2.83 -41.21 -37.01
CA ASN A 576 -1.40 -41.51 -37.12
C ASN A 576 -0.70 -40.46 -38.00
N CYS A 577 0.03 -39.53 -37.40
CA CYS A 577 0.74 -38.47 -38.11
C CYS A 577 2.15 -38.91 -38.52
N GLN A 578 2.35 -39.25 -39.79
CA GLN A 578 3.70 -39.33 -40.37
C GLN A 578 4.10 -37.96 -40.93
N ALA A 579 5.26 -37.45 -40.52
CA ALA A 579 5.84 -36.24 -41.08
C ALA A 579 6.36 -36.51 -42.51
N GLN A 580 5.87 -35.74 -43.49
CA GLN A 580 6.50 -35.66 -44.80
C GLN A 580 7.61 -34.61 -44.78
N THR A 581 8.84 -35.05 -45.02
CA THR A 581 9.93 -34.17 -45.44
C THR A 581 9.86 -34.00 -46.96
N GLU A 582 9.54 -32.81 -47.46
CA GLU A 582 9.73 -32.47 -48.87
C GLU A 582 11.01 -31.65 -49.07
N SER A 583 11.81 -32.08 -50.04
CA SER A 583 12.94 -31.37 -50.60
C SER A 583 12.69 -31.16 -52.09
N GLY A 584 12.67 -29.90 -52.55
CA GLY A 584 12.45 -29.53 -53.95
C GLY A 584 12.73 -28.06 -54.19
#